data_AF-A0A841PZX7-F1
#
_entry.id   AF-A0A841PZX7-F1
#
_cell.length_a   1.000
_cell.length_b   1.000
_cell.length_c   1.000
_cell.angle_alpha   90.00
_cell.angle_beta   90.00
_cell.angle_gamma   90.00
#
_symmetry.space_group_name_H-M   'P 1'
#
loop_
_entity.id
_entity.type
_entity.pdbx_description
1 polymer ?
#
loop_
_entity_poly.entity_id
_entity_poly.type
_entity_poly.pdbx_seq_one_letter_code
_entity_poly.pdbx_strand_id
1 'polypeptide(L)'
;MLIPSIIALIVMYGTAVIASYVPALQIDLVQYFGGEDATTVFGLGAVSMSYLIWIIILMAYVYIASTLPVWKLLQPRDYINAHQLIVGLVVLYLGLLLTNPEVTAPATRSVDDVSWFPLLFITIACGAVSGFHALVSSGTTSKQLNKETDARQVGYLGAVGEGVLALIAIIAVVTFFSTTDDFLAAYSSFDVANAEGLGNFIEGAAALASGLLIPEAAAQTLTSIIVISFAATTLDTSVRLMRYIISEIGREYKAFALTKKHVATSIAVGASLMLVLLPQDERGLGAGGYILWPLFGTSNQLLAGITLLLITIWVQRQGRNFLVPLIPMVFLLVMTMWAMLSQLRNEWWIFGETGGDVLLFVLGSIIFVFAVWICLEAYLLFKNERQQRLNNDKRDAG
;
A
#
# COMPACT_ATOMS: atom_id res chain seq x y z
N MET A 1 -15.71 -21.19 -6.43
CA MET A 1 -15.03 -21.00 -5.13
C MET A 1 -15.87 -20.27 -4.09
N LEU A 2 -17.01 -19.66 -4.45
CA LEU A 2 -17.83 -18.84 -3.56
C LEU A 2 -18.22 -19.51 -2.22
N ILE A 3 -18.86 -20.68 -2.27
CA ILE A 3 -19.34 -21.34 -1.04
C ILE A 3 -18.18 -21.70 -0.09
N PRO A 4 -17.10 -22.38 -0.54
CA PRO A 4 -15.95 -22.64 0.32
C PRO A 4 -15.32 -21.38 0.92
N SER A 5 -15.22 -20.28 0.17
CA SER A 5 -14.64 -19.03 0.70
C SER A 5 -15.53 -18.37 1.75
N ILE A 6 -16.86 -18.46 1.60
CA ILE A 6 -17.81 -17.96 2.62
C ILE A 6 -17.71 -18.80 3.89
N ILE A 7 -17.66 -20.14 3.77
CA ILE A 7 -17.47 -21.02 4.93
C ILE A 7 -16.15 -20.68 5.64
N ALA A 8 -15.06 -20.52 4.89
CA ALA A 8 -13.77 -20.16 5.45
C ALA A 8 -13.80 -18.79 6.16
N LEU A 9 -14.49 -17.79 5.60
CA LEU A 9 -14.70 -16.49 6.23
C LEU A 9 -15.46 -16.61 7.55
N ILE A 10 -16.56 -17.38 7.57
CA ILE A 10 -17.37 -17.60 8.79
C ILE A 10 -16.51 -18.28 9.87
N VAL A 11 -15.75 -19.32 9.50
CA VAL A 11 -14.85 -20.00 10.43
C VAL A 11 -13.80 -19.02 10.97
N MET A 12 -13.17 -18.24 10.10
CA MET A 12 -12.14 -17.27 10.49
C MET A 12 -12.68 -16.22 11.48
N TYR A 13 -13.83 -15.60 11.19
CA TYR A 13 -14.46 -14.65 12.10
C TYR A 13 -14.97 -15.30 13.39
N GLY A 14 -15.54 -16.50 13.30
CA GLY A 14 -15.93 -17.28 14.49
C GLY A 14 -14.73 -17.53 15.39
N THR A 15 -13.60 -17.97 14.83
CA THR A 15 -12.36 -18.18 15.60
C THR A 15 -11.80 -16.88 16.16
N ALA A 16 -11.88 -15.77 15.42
CA ALA A 16 -11.41 -14.47 15.87
C ALA A 16 -12.19 -13.96 17.08
N VAL A 17 -13.52 -14.04 17.01
CA VAL A 17 -14.39 -13.62 18.12
C VAL A 17 -14.18 -14.53 19.33
N ILE A 18 -14.02 -15.84 19.15
CA ILE A 18 -13.71 -16.72 20.29
C ILE A 18 -12.34 -16.37 20.88
N ALA A 19 -11.34 -16.14 20.04
CA ALA A 19 -10.00 -15.78 20.47
C ALA A 19 -9.94 -14.42 21.19
N SER A 20 -10.85 -13.48 20.91
CA SER A 20 -10.91 -12.21 21.64
C SER A 20 -11.32 -12.37 23.11
N TYR A 21 -11.96 -13.47 23.49
CA TYR A 21 -12.40 -13.74 24.88
C TYR A 21 -11.65 -14.88 25.57
N VAL A 22 -10.91 -15.69 24.82
CA VAL A 22 -10.21 -16.86 25.35
C VAL A 22 -8.70 -16.62 25.22
N PRO A 23 -8.02 -16.15 26.28
CA PRO A 23 -6.58 -15.84 26.24
C PRO A 23 -5.73 -17.02 25.76
N ALA A 24 -6.12 -18.25 26.08
CA ALA A 24 -5.41 -19.46 25.63
C ALA A 24 -5.37 -19.65 24.10
N LEU A 25 -6.24 -18.98 23.35
CA LEU A 25 -6.24 -18.98 21.88
C LEU A 25 -5.47 -17.80 21.27
N GLN A 26 -5.09 -16.82 22.09
CA GLN A 26 -4.25 -15.71 21.67
C GLN A 26 -2.81 -16.19 21.64
N ILE A 27 -2.18 -16.18 20.47
CA ILE A 27 -0.74 -16.51 20.34
C ILE A 27 0.05 -15.26 20.76
N ASP A 28 0.11 -15.04 22.08
CA ASP A 28 0.87 -13.94 22.68
C ASP A 28 2.26 -14.43 23.10
N LEU A 29 3.21 -14.28 22.17
CA LEU A 29 4.61 -14.66 22.41
C LEU A 29 5.24 -13.81 23.53
N VAL A 30 4.84 -12.55 23.68
CA VAL A 30 5.40 -11.65 24.71
C VAL A 30 5.00 -12.16 26.09
N GLN A 31 3.74 -12.53 26.26
CA GLN A 31 3.25 -13.14 27.49
C GLN A 31 3.91 -14.50 27.76
N TYR A 32 4.11 -15.33 26.73
CA TYR A 32 4.81 -16.63 26.88
C TYR A 32 6.28 -16.49 27.29
N PHE A 33 6.90 -15.36 26.96
CA PHE A 33 8.26 -15.04 27.41
C PHE A 33 8.33 -14.42 28.82
N GLY A 34 7.20 -14.18 29.48
CA GLY A 34 7.14 -13.66 30.85
C GLY A 34 6.75 -12.18 30.94
N GLY A 35 6.26 -11.57 29.86
CA GLY A 35 5.82 -10.17 29.82
C GLY A 35 6.80 -9.23 29.11
N GLU A 36 6.40 -7.97 28.93
CA GLU A 36 7.14 -6.98 28.14
C GLU A 36 8.57 -6.72 28.64
N ASP A 37 8.74 -6.70 29.97
CA ASP A 37 10.03 -6.47 30.64
C ASP A 37 10.92 -7.72 30.68
N ALA A 38 10.43 -8.88 30.21
CA ALA A 38 11.19 -10.11 30.28
C ALA A 38 12.33 -10.10 29.26
N THR A 39 13.49 -10.59 29.68
CA THR A 39 14.63 -10.86 28.81
C THR A 39 14.62 -12.33 28.39
N THR A 40 14.78 -12.56 27.10
CA THR A 40 14.71 -13.88 26.48
C THR A 40 16.10 -14.39 26.09
N VAL A 41 16.13 -15.47 25.31
CA VAL A 41 17.36 -16.08 24.80
C VAL A 41 18.15 -15.03 24.00
N PHE A 42 19.49 -15.10 24.09
CA PHE A 42 20.42 -14.16 23.45
C PHE A 42 20.37 -12.72 23.97
N GLY A 43 19.72 -12.47 25.12
CA GLY A 43 19.69 -11.14 25.75
C GLY A 43 18.73 -10.15 25.08
N LEU A 44 17.84 -10.63 24.20
CA LEU A 44 16.79 -9.81 23.59
C LEU A 44 15.58 -9.69 24.52
N GLY A 45 14.96 -8.51 24.58
CA GLY A 45 13.66 -8.34 25.25
C GLY A 45 12.56 -9.20 24.60
N ALA A 46 11.53 -9.56 25.36
CA ALA A 46 10.42 -10.40 24.92
C ALA A 46 9.68 -9.83 23.71
N VAL A 47 9.48 -8.52 23.66
CA VAL A 47 8.86 -7.82 22.53
C VAL A 47 9.70 -7.99 21.26
N SER A 48 10.99 -7.65 21.32
CA SER A 48 11.92 -7.78 20.18
C SER A 48 12.06 -9.22 19.69
N MET A 49 12.10 -10.20 20.60
CA MET A 49 12.14 -11.61 20.25
C MET A 49 10.83 -12.06 19.57
N SER A 50 9.68 -11.59 20.06
CA SER A 50 8.38 -11.88 19.45
C SER A 50 8.28 -11.33 18.03
N TYR A 51 8.71 -10.08 17.80
CA TYR A 51 8.83 -9.51 16.46
C TYR A 51 9.73 -10.34 15.56
N LEU A 52 10.92 -10.72 16.04
CA LEU A 52 11.87 -11.54 15.26
C LEU A 52 11.26 -12.88 14.85
N ILE A 53 10.57 -13.57 15.76
CA ILE A 53 9.89 -14.84 15.48
C ILE A 53 8.83 -14.65 14.39
N TRP A 54 7.97 -13.64 14.52
CA TRP A 54 6.94 -13.36 13.52
C TRP A 54 7.52 -12.96 12.17
N ILE A 55 8.61 -12.17 12.14
CA ILE A 55 9.33 -11.83 10.91
C ILE A 55 9.84 -13.10 10.23
N ILE A 56 10.49 -14.00 10.97
CA ILE A 56 11.01 -15.26 10.41
C ILE A 56 9.86 -16.13 9.87
N ILE A 57 8.76 -16.25 10.62
CA ILE A 57 7.56 -16.99 10.18
C ILE A 57 7.01 -16.40 8.88
N LEU A 58 6.84 -15.07 8.81
CA LEU A 58 6.33 -14.38 7.64
C LEU A 58 7.26 -14.49 6.43
N MET A 59 8.59 -14.44 6.63
CA MET A 59 9.55 -14.62 5.54
C MET A 59 9.55 -16.06 5.01
N ALA A 60 9.47 -17.06 5.90
CA ALA A 60 9.33 -18.45 5.49
C ALA A 60 8.00 -18.67 4.74
N TYR A 61 6.92 -18.11 5.27
CA TYR A 61 5.59 -18.13 4.66
C TYR A 61 5.61 -17.53 3.26
N VAL A 62 6.11 -16.29 3.10
CA VAL A 62 6.07 -15.59 1.80
C VAL A 62 7.00 -16.22 0.77
N TYR A 63 8.11 -16.83 1.20
CA TYR A 63 8.96 -17.64 0.32
C TYR A 63 8.16 -18.80 -0.30
N ILE A 64 7.43 -19.54 0.54
CA ILE A 64 6.59 -20.65 0.08
C ILE A 64 5.46 -20.11 -0.79
N ALA A 65 4.73 -19.10 -0.32
CA ALA A 65 3.59 -18.52 -1.04
C ALA A 65 3.97 -18.01 -2.44
N SER A 66 5.05 -17.23 -2.56
CA SER A 66 5.51 -16.64 -3.83
C SER A 66 6.04 -17.67 -4.84
N THR A 67 6.42 -18.87 -4.38
CA THR A 67 6.86 -19.98 -5.24
C THR A 67 5.70 -20.88 -5.65
N LEU A 68 4.60 -20.93 -4.91
CA LEU A 68 3.45 -21.74 -5.28
C LEU A 68 2.69 -21.15 -6.48
N PRO A 69 2.02 -22.00 -7.28
CA PRO A 69 1.08 -21.54 -8.29
C PRO A 69 -0.03 -20.69 -7.66
N VAL A 70 -0.45 -19.65 -8.36
CA VAL A 70 -1.43 -18.65 -7.88
C VAL A 70 -2.72 -19.32 -7.40
N TRP A 71 -3.25 -20.28 -8.15
CA TRP A 71 -4.51 -20.97 -7.84
C TRP A 71 -4.48 -21.82 -6.55
N LYS A 72 -3.28 -22.18 -6.05
CA LYS A 72 -3.14 -23.11 -4.92
C LYS A 72 -3.29 -22.42 -3.56
N LEU A 73 -2.85 -21.15 -3.46
CA LEU A 73 -2.85 -20.41 -2.20
C LEU A 73 -3.39 -18.99 -2.38
N LEU A 74 -2.78 -18.22 -3.29
CA LEU A 74 -3.10 -16.80 -3.48
C LEU A 74 -4.56 -16.61 -3.88
N GLN A 75 -5.04 -17.34 -4.89
CA GLN A 75 -6.41 -17.17 -5.37
C GLN A 75 -7.49 -17.52 -4.33
N PRO A 76 -7.48 -18.68 -3.65
CA PRO A 76 -8.46 -18.96 -2.58
C PRO A 76 -8.41 -17.94 -1.44
N ARG A 77 -7.21 -17.47 -1.08
CA ARG A 77 -7.01 -16.45 -0.05
C ARG A 77 -7.61 -15.11 -0.45
N ASP A 78 -7.32 -14.65 -1.67
CA ASP A 78 -7.83 -13.39 -2.20
C ASP A 78 -9.37 -13.41 -2.22
N TYR A 79 -9.99 -14.55 -2.52
CA TYR A 79 -11.43 -14.69 -2.41
C TYR A 79 -11.92 -14.46 -0.97
N ILE A 80 -11.30 -15.08 0.04
CA ILE A 80 -11.69 -14.87 1.45
C ILE A 80 -11.53 -13.40 1.83
N ASN A 81 -10.40 -12.79 1.49
CA ASN A 81 -10.11 -11.39 1.77
C ASN A 81 -11.07 -10.41 1.07
N ALA A 82 -11.49 -10.72 -0.16
CA ALA A 82 -12.47 -9.92 -0.88
C ALA A 82 -13.86 -9.96 -0.19
N HIS A 83 -14.30 -11.13 0.28
CA HIS A 83 -15.55 -11.22 1.05
C HIS A 83 -15.42 -10.49 2.39
N GLN A 84 -14.28 -10.64 3.06
CA GLN A 84 -13.95 -9.91 4.28
C GLN A 84 -14.01 -8.40 4.09
N LEU A 85 -13.49 -7.87 2.98
CA LEU A 85 -13.62 -6.45 2.64
C LEU A 85 -15.08 -6.01 2.60
N ILE A 86 -15.90 -6.76 1.86
CA ILE A 86 -17.32 -6.43 1.68
C ILE A 86 -18.05 -6.45 3.02
N VAL A 87 -17.84 -7.48 3.85
CA VAL A 87 -18.45 -7.57 5.18
C VAL A 87 -17.96 -6.43 6.08
N GLY A 88 -16.66 -6.14 6.10
CA GLY A 88 -16.08 -5.04 6.85
C GLY A 88 -16.66 -3.69 6.45
N LEU A 89 -16.75 -3.39 5.15
CA LEU A 89 -17.37 -2.15 4.67
C LEU A 89 -18.84 -2.05 5.09
N VAL A 90 -19.62 -3.13 4.96
CA VAL A 90 -21.02 -3.13 5.40
C VAL A 90 -21.13 -2.83 6.90
N VAL A 91 -20.31 -3.49 7.73
CA VAL A 91 -20.29 -3.26 9.18
C VAL A 91 -19.92 -1.81 9.51
N LEU A 92 -18.87 -1.26 8.90
CA LEU A 92 -18.41 0.09 9.21
C LEU A 92 -19.39 1.17 8.74
N TYR A 93 -19.97 1.03 7.54
CA TYR A 93 -20.94 2.00 7.02
C TYR A 93 -22.29 1.92 7.76
N LEU A 94 -22.77 0.73 8.11
CA LEU A 94 -23.97 0.62 8.93
C LEU A 94 -23.71 1.17 10.34
N GLY A 95 -22.54 0.88 10.91
CA GLY A 95 -22.08 1.47 12.17
C GLY A 95 -22.14 3.00 12.13
N LEU A 96 -21.51 3.60 11.11
CA LEU A 96 -21.52 5.04 10.86
C LEU A 96 -22.94 5.62 10.78
N LEU A 97 -23.85 4.99 10.03
CA LEU A 97 -25.21 5.49 9.87
C LEU A 97 -26.04 5.41 11.15
N LEU A 98 -25.75 4.44 12.02
CA LEU A 98 -26.47 4.27 13.30
C LEU A 98 -25.89 5.13 14.42
N THR A 99 -24.56 5.25 14.50
CA THR A 99 -23.90 6.05 15.55
C THR A 99 -23.92 7.53 15.23
N ASN A 100 -23.89 7.89 13.94
CA ASN A 100 -23.85 9.28 13.44
C ASN A 100 -22.90 10.19 14.26
N PRO A 101 -21.62 9.81 14.37
CA PRO A 101 -20.68 10.51 15.24
C PRO A 101 -20.31 11.87 14.65
N GLU A 102 -20.01 12.82 15.53
CA GLU A 102 -19.56 14.15 15.11
C GLU A 102 -18.11 14.11 14.62
N VAL A 103 -17.81 14.92 13.59
CA VAL A 103 -16.44 15.06 13.09
C VAL A 103 -15.70 16.03 14.01
N THR A 104 -14.65 15.54 14.68
CA THR A 104 -13.82 16.35 15.59
C THR A 104 -12.56 16.89 14.93
N ALA A 105 -12.17 16.35 13.78
CA ALA A 105 -11.04 16.84 13.00
C ALA A 105 -11.37 18.17 12.27
N PRO A 106 -10.47 19.19 12.33
CA PRO A 106 -10.65 20.40 11.54
C PRO A 106 -10.41 20.12 10.04
N ALA A 107 -11.04 20.90 9.16
CA ALA A 107 -10.88 20.76 7.71
C ALA A 107 -9.43 20.98 7.25
N THR A 108 -8.70 21.88 7.92
CA THR A 108 -7.29 22.15 7.70
C THR A 108 -6.64 22.53 9.02
N ARG A 109 -5.37 22.17 9.20
CA ARG A 109 -4.53 22.64 10.30
C ARG A 109 -3.30 23.33 9.72
N SER A 110 -2.95 24.48 10.26
CA SER A 110 -1.64 25.11 9.99
C SER A 110 -0.63 24.51 10.97
N VAL A 111 0.24 23.64 10.47
CA VAL A 111 1.44 23.18 11.17
C VAL A 111 2.63 23.61 10.33
N ASP A 112 3.70 24.09 10.96
CA ASP A 112 5.00 24.29 10.30
C ASP A 112 5.66 22.91 10.08
N ASP A 113 5.06 22.13 9.18
CA ASP A 113 5.43 20.76 8.83
C ASP A 113 5.31 20.57 7.31
N VAL A 114 5.39 19.33 6.83
CA VAL A 114 5.33 19.00 5.40
C VAL A 114 4.04 19.51 4.77
N SER A 115 4.15 20.06 3.55
CA SER A 115 2.99 20.56 2.81
C SER A 115 1.98 19.43 2.54
N TRP A 116 0.82 19.51 3.17
CA TRP A 116 -0.23 18.49 3.08
C TRP A 116 -0.80 18.33 1.67
N PHE A 117 -0.83 19.41 0.87
CA PHE A 117 -1.52 19.41 -0.43
C PHE A 117 -0.88 18.46 -1.46
N PRO A 118 0.43 18.57 -1.80
CA PRO A 118 1.06 17.60 -2.70
C PRO A 118 1.17 16.21 -2.07
N LEU A 119 1.35 16.13 -0.74
CA LEU A 119 1.39 14.86 -0.01
C LEU A 119 0.11 14.05 -0.20
N LEU A 120 -1.07 14.70 -0.12
CA LEU A 120 -2.38 14.07 -0.26
C LEU A 120 -2.48 13.16 -1.50
N PHE A 121 -1.91 13.61 -2.62
CA PHE A 121 -1.98 12.90 -3.90
C PHE A 121 -0.96 11.78 -4.04
N ILE A 122 0.06 11.73 -3.20
CA ILE A 122 1.05 10.64 -3.19
C ILE A 122 0.79 9.63 -2.05
N THR A 123 0.11 10.02 -0.97
CA THR A 123 -0.16 9.16 0.19
C THR A 123 -1.49 8.40 0.07
N ILE A 124 -2.56 9.03 -0.44
CA ILE A 124 -3.87 8.37 -0.66
C ILE A 124 -3.85 7.64 -2.01
N ALA A 125 -2.85 6.78 -2.24
CA ALA A 125 -2.62 6.23 -3.55
C ALA A 125 -3.69 5.19 -3.96
N CYS A 126 -3.84 4.08 -3.23
CA CYS A 126 -4.81 3.04 -3.60
C CYS A 126 -6.27 3.53 -3.64
N GLY A 127 -6.64 4.52 -2.82
CA GLY A 127 -7.99 5.11 -2.85
C GLY A 127 -8.26 6.08 -4.02
N ALA A 128 -7.22 6.60 -4.68
CA ALA A 128 -7.35 7.57 -5.77
C ALA A 128 -6.77 7.05 -7.09
N VAL A 129 -5.44 6.86 -7.15
CA VAL A 129 -4.69 6.30 -8.29
C VAL A 129 -3.45 5.57 -7.76
N SER A 130 -3.24 4.32 -8.19
CA SER A 130 -2.12 3.50 -7.75
C SER A 130 -1.31 2.92 -8.91
N GLY A 131 0.00 3.16 -8.91
CA GLY A 131 0.92 2.55 -9.87
C GLY A 131 1.13 1.07 -9.61
N PHE A 132 1.16 0.65 -8.35
CA PHE A 132 1.31 -0.76 -7.96
C PHE A 132 0.20 -1.62 -8.57
N HIS A 133 -1.03 -1.11 -8.63
CA HIS A 133 -2.14 -1.79 -9.31
C HIS A 133 -1.90 -2.01 -10.81
N ALA A 134 -1.10 -1.18 -11.48
CA ALA A 134 -0.72 -1.42 -12.87
C ALA A 134 0.24 -2.64 -13.00
N LEU A 135 1.18 -2.81 -12.07
CA LEU A 135 2.05 -3.99 -12.01
C LEU A 135 1.25 -5.25 -11.68
N VAL A 136 0.35 -5.17 -10.69
CA VAL A 136 -0.51 -6.29 -10.30
C VAL A 136 -1.45 -6.66 -11.45
N SER A 137 -2.05 -5.67 -12.11
CA SER A 137 -2.99 -5.89 -13.22
C SER A 137 -2.32 -6.56 -14.41
N SER A 138 -1.10 -6.15 -14.76
CA SER A 138 -0.34 -6.76 -15.85
C SER A 138 0.16 -8.17 -15.51
N GLY A 139 0.64 -8.40 -14.29
CA GLY A 139 1.24 -9.67 -13.88
C GLY A 139 0.29 -10.75 -13.35
N THR A 140 -0.87 -10.37 -12.81
CA THR A 140 -1.79 -11.31 -12.12
C THR A 140 -3.23 -11.19 -12.60
N THR A 141 -3.88 -10.03 -12.47
CA THR A 141 -5.31 -9.85 -12.81
C THR A 141 -5.61 -10.20 -14.26
N SER A 142 -4.76 -9.76 -15.20
CA SER A 142 -4.92 -10.06 -16.64
C SER A 142 -4.94 -11.56 -16.95
N LYS A 143 -4.34 -12.40 -16.10
CA LYS A 143 -4.27 -13.86 -16.24
C LYS A 143 -5.42 -14.59 -15.56
N GLN A 144 -6.24 -13.88 -14.78
CA GLN A 144 -7.37 -14.41 -14.03
C GLN A 144 -8.73 -14.00 -14.63
N LEU A 145 -8.75 -13.02 -15.53
CA LEU A 145 -9.96 -12.65 -16.27
C LEU A 145 -10.42 -13.80 -17.17
N ASN A 146 -11.72 -14.05 -17.20
CA ASN A 146 -12.31 -15.08 -18.07
C ASN A 146 -12.37 -14.58 -19.53
N LYS A 147 -12.70 -13.30 -19.73
CA LYS A 147 -12.69 -12.63 -21.03
C LYS A 147 -12.31 -11.15 -20.89
N GLU A 148 -11.83 -10.55 -21.96
CA GLU A 148 -11.37 -9.15 -21.98
C GLU A 148 -12.45 -8.15 -21.54
N THR A 149 -13.71 -8.40 -21.88
CA THR A 149 -14.84 -7.52 -21.47
C THR A 149 -15.02 -7.43 -19.96
N ASP A 150 -14.53 -8.43 -19.20
CA ASP A 150 -14.61 -8.43 -17.74
C ASP A 150 -13.63 -7.43 -17.13
N ALA A 151 -12.56 -7.04 -17.84
CA ALA A 151 -11.56 -6.09 -17.38
C ALA A 151 -12.17 -4.76 -16.94
N ARG A 152 -13.19 -4.28 -17.68
CA ARG A 152 -13.89 -3.03 -17.36
C ARG A 152 -14.59 -3.11 -16.00
N GLN A 153 -15.31 -4.20 -15.74
CA GLN A 153 -16.06 -4.36 -14.49
C GLN A 153 -15.10 -4.57 -13.31
N VAL A 154 -14.13 -5.46 -13.47
CA VAL A 154 -13.14 -5.75 -12.42
C VAL A 154 -12.33 -4.51 -12.06
N GLY A 155 -11.81 -3.78 -13.06
CA GLY A 155 -11.04 -2.56 -12.81
C GLY A 155 -11.88 -1.43 -12.21
N TYR A 156 -13.07 -1.16 -12.78
CA TYR A 156 -13.91 -0.05 -12.32
C TYR A 156 -14.49 -0.29 -10.92
N LEU A 157 -15.06 -1.48 -10.66
CA LEU A 157 -15.64 -1.78 -9.35
C LEU A 157 -14.56 -1.98 -8.29
N GLY A 158 -13.37 -2.48 -8.67
CA GLY A 158 -12.20 -2.50 -7.79
C GLY A 158 -11.81 -1.09 -7.33
N ALA A 159 -11.64 -0.15 -8.27
CA ALA A 159 -11.31 1.23 -7.94
C ALA A 159 -12.38 1.93 -7.08
N VAL A 160 -13.67 1.72 -7.39
CA VAL A 160 -14.76 2.25 -6.56
C VAL A 160 -14.73 1.64 -5.15
N GLY A 161 -14.50 0.33 -5.03
CA GLY A 161 -14.39 -0.36 -3.74
C GLY A 161 -13.24 0.17 -2.88
N GLU A 162 -12.07 0.42 -3.48
CA GLU A 162 -10.92 1.03 -2.79
C GLU A 162 -11.18 2.48 -2.37
N GLY A 163 -11.87 3.26 -3.22
CA GLY A 163 -12.29 4.62 -2.87
C GLY A 163 -13.28 4.66 -1.70
N VAL A 164 -14.21 3.71 -1.65
CA VAL A 164 -15.15 3.53 -0.52
C VAL A 164 -14.40 3.13 0.76
N LEU A 165 -13.41 2.24 0.65
CA LEU A 165 -12.55 1.87 1.78
C LEU A 165 -11.73 3.06 2.29
N ALA A 166 -11.13 3.85 1.39
CA ALA A 166 -10.38 5.05 1.77
C ALA A 166 -11.27 6.07 2.47
N LEU A 167 -12.50 6.27 1.98
CA LEU A 167 -13.46 7.19 2.59
C LEU A 167 -13.84 6.76 4.01
N ILE A 168 -14.21 5.49 4.23
CA ILE A 168 -14.58 5.03 5.57
C ILE A 168 -13.38 5.03 6.53
N ALA A 169 -12.16 4.80 6.04
CA ALA A 169 -10.95 4.91 6.86
C ALA A 169 -10.70 6.34 7.35
N ILE A 170 -10.89 7.33 6.48
CA ILE A 170 -10.83 8.75 6.88
C ILE A 170 -11.93 9.05 7.91
N ILE A 171 -13.17 8.64 7.63
CA ILE A 171 -14.31 8.87 8.54
C ILE A 171 -14.03 8.25 9.92
N ALA A 172 -13.62 6.98 9.96
CA ALA A 172 -13.29 6.29 11.21
C ALA A 172 -12.30 7.06 12.07
N VAL A 173 -11.26 7.64 11.47
CA VAL A 173 -10.24 8.42 12.18
C VAL A 173 -10.77 9.79 12.63
N VAL A 174 -11.46 10.52 11.77
CA VAL A 174 -11.90 11.91 12.07
C VAL A 174 -13.11 11.99 13.01
N THR A 175 -13.77 10.87 13.28
CA THR A 175 -14.90 10.77 14.22
C THR A 175 -14.57 9.96 15.48
N PHE A 176 -13.33 9.48 15.62
CA PHE A 176 -12.93 8.65 16.76
C PHE A 176 -12.74 9.46 18.04
N PHE A 177 -12.10 10.62 17.93
CA PHE A 177 -11.72 11.43 19.08
C PHE A 177 -12.92 12.18 19.65
N SER A 178 -12.99 12.29 20.98
CA SER A 178 -14.08 12.97 21.69
C SER A 178 -14.05 14.49 21.50
N THR A 179 -12.87 15.07 21.35
CA THR A 179 -12.70 16.51 21.13
C THR A 179 -11.70 16.79 20.01
N THR A 180 -11.75 18.01 19.46
CA THR A 180 -10.75 18.49 18.49
C THR A 180 -9.35 18.53 19.11
N ASP A 181 -9.22 18.86 20.40
CA ASP A 181 -7.92 18.92 21.07
C ASP A 181 -7.26 17.53 21.16
N ASP A 182 -8.05 16.48 21.45
CA ASP A 182 -7.56 15.10 21.45
C ASP A 182 -7.07 14.67 20.06
N PHE A 183 -7.83 15.02 19.01
CA PHE A 183 -7.40 14.77 17.62
C PHE A 183 -6.09 15.50 17.31
N LEU A 184 -5.96 16.77 17.69
CA LEU A 184 -4.77 17.57 17.44
C LEU A 184 -3.54 17.09 18.23
N ALA A 185 -3.75 16.49 19.40
CA ALA A 185 -2.70 15.86 20.19
C ALA A 185 -2.19 14.57 19.52
N ALA A 186 -3.10 13.68 19.10
CA ALA A 186 -2.79 12.44 18.40
C ALA A 186 -2.19 12.66 17.00
N TYR A 187 -2.47 13.80 16.38
CA TYR A 187 -1.91 14.20 15.07
C TYR A 187 -1.12 15.51 15.17
N SER A 188 -0.21 15.59 16.15
CA SER A 188 0.59 16.77 16.43
C SER A 188 1.65 17.09 15.36
N SER A 189 2.18 16.08 14.68
CA SER A 189 3.07 16.19 13.52
C SER A 189 2.86 15.04 12.52
N PHE A 190 3.44 15.16 11.32
CA PHE A 190 3.41 14.09 10.31
C PHE A 190 4.12 12.82 10.80
N ASP A 191 5.18 12.93 11.58
CA ASP A 191 5.89 11.78 12.14
C ASP A 191 5.04 11.01 13.16
N VAL A 192 4.36 11.73 14.06
CA VAL A 192 3.43 11.12 15.03
C VAL A 192 2.24 10.47 14.28
N ALA A 193 1.71 11.15 13.27
CA ALA A 193 0.64 10.62 12.43
C ALA A 193 1.04 9.30 11.73
N ASN A 194 2.28 9.20 11.23
CA ASN A 194 2.79 7.97 10.61
C ASN A 194 3.08 6.86 11.63
N ALA A 195 3.35 7.20 12.88
CA ALA A 195 3.58 6.24 13.96
C ALA A 195 2.28 5.60 14.45
N GLU A 196 1.28 6.41 14.75
CA GLU A 196 0.08 6.00 15.48
C GLU A 196 -1.15 5.82 14.58
N GLY A 197 -1.08 6.29 13.33
CA GLY A 197 -2.24 6.34 12.43
C GLY A 197 -2.93 4.99 12.20
N LEU A 198 -2.19 3.88 12.23
CA LEU A 198 -2.79 2.55 12.11
C LEU A 198 -3.62 2.18 13.35
N GLY A 199 -3.12 2.47 14.55
CA GLY A 199 -3.82 2.23 15.81
C GLY A 199 -5.11 3.04 15.87
N ASN A 200 -5.02 4.35 15.59
CA ASN A 200 -6.17 5.26 15.56
C ASN A 200 -7.24 4.82 14.55
N PHE A 201 -6.84 4.29 13.39
CA PHE A 201 -7.79 3.71 12.43
C PHE A 201 -8.47 2.46 12.99
N ILE A 202 -7.72 1.54 13.62
CA ILE A 202 -8.29 0.30 14.17
C ILE A 202 -9.30 0.63 15.28
N GLU A 203 -8.96 1.55 16.17
CA GLU A 203 -9.83 1.98 17.28
C GLU A 203 -11.07 2.72 16.76
N GLY A 204 -10.90 3.68 15.84
CA GLY A 204 -12.02 4.39 15.23
C GLY A 204 -12.97 3.46 14.47
N ALA A 205 -12.44 2.51 13.71
CA ALA A 205 -13.26 1.53 13.00
C ALA A 205 -13.95 0.56 13.97
N ALA A 206 -13.29 0.17 15.07
CA ALA A 206 -13.91 -0.62 16.12
C ALA A 206 -15.04 0.14 16.83
N ALA A 207 -14.89 1.44 17.07
CA ALA A 207 -15.94 2.29 17.63
C ALA A 207 -17.18 2.34 16.72
N LEU A 208 -16.98 2.50 15.40
CA LEU A 208 -18.08 2.44 14.43
C LEU A 208 -18.76 1.07 14.44
N ALA A 209 -17.99 -0.02 14.40
CA ALA A 209 -18.53 -1.39 14.42
C ALA A 209 -19.30 -1.69 15.73
N SER A 210 -18.87 -1.10 16.85
CA SER A 210 -19.55 -1.23 18.15
C SER A 210 -20.95 -0.60 18.15
N GLY A 211 -21.20 0.35 17.24
CA GLY A 211 -22.53 0.89 16.93
C GLY A 211 -23.56 -0.16 16.49
N LEU A 212 -23.11 -1.32 15.99
CA LEU A 212 -23.94 -2.46 15.63
C LEU A 212 -24.10 -3.49 16.76
N LEU A 213 -23.78 -3.10 18.00
CA LEU A 213 -23.78 -3.98 19.18
C LEU A 213 -22.74 -5.10 19.08
N ILE A 214 -21.70 -4.92 18.27
CA ILE A 214 -20.52 -5.78 18.27
C ILE A 214 -19.68 -5.36 19.49
N PRO A 215 -19.33 -6.26 20.41
CA PRO A 215 -18.51 -5.88 21.55
C PRO A 215 -17.15 -5.33 21.12
N GLU A 216 -16.66 -4.32 21.82
CA GLU A 216 -15.46 -3.55 21.43
C GLU A 216 -14.22 -4.42 21.20
N ALA A 217 -13.93 -5.36 22.11
CA ALA A 217 -12.80 -6.29 21.97
C ALA A 217 -12.90 -7.16 20.70
N ALA A 218 -14.11 -7.60 20.36
CA ALA A 218 -14.35 -8.36 19.13
C ALA A 218 -14.24 -7.45 17.90
N ALA A 219 -14.75 -6.21 17.97
CA ALA A 219 -14.65 -5.23 16.89
C ALA A 219 -13.19 -4.88 16.57
N GLN A 220 -12.36 -4.59 17.59
CA GLN A 220 -10.92 -4.36 17.42
C GLN A 220 -10.22 -5.56 16.79
N THR A 221 -10.55 -6.78 17.24
CA THR A 221 -9.96 -8.02 16.70
C THR A 221 -10.35 -8.20 15.23
N LEU A 222 -11.63 -8.03 14.88
CA LEU A 222 -12.12 -8.17 13.51
C LEU A 222 -11.51 -7.12 12.57
N THR A 223 -11.44 -5.86 13.00
CA THR A 223 -10.79 -4.78 12.25
C THR A 223 -9.30 -5.06 12.03
N SER A 224 -8.60 -5.50 13.07
CA SER A 224 -7.18 -5.88 12.97
C SER A 224 -6.96 -7.01 11.98
N ILE A 225 -7.82 -8.03 11.98
CA ILE A 225 -7.74 -9.13 11.01
C ILE A 225 -7.97 -8.63 9.59
N ILE A 226 -8.89 -7.68 9.37
CA ILE A 226 -9.10 -7.04 8.07
C ILE A 226 -7.78 -6.44 7.57
N VAL A 227 -7.17 -5.57 8.37
CA VAL A 227 -5.88 -4.90 8.05
C VAL A 227 -4.78 -5.92 7.77
N ILE A 228 -4.56 -6.86 8.69
CA ILE A 228 -3.47 -7.85 8.59
C ILE A 228 -3.64 -8.72 7.35
N SER A 229 -4.88 -9.10 7.03
CA SER A 229 -5.17 -9.92 5.86
C SER A 229 -4.83 -9.18 4.57
N PHE A 230 -5.15 -7.89 4.48
CA PHE A 230 -4.79 -7.04 3.34
C PHE A 230 -3.28 -6.89 3.21
N ALA A 231 -2.60 -6.55 4.31
CA ALA A 231 -1.15 -6.41 4.34
C ALA A 231 -0.47 -7.70 3.87
N ALA A 232 -0.99 -8.86 4.29
CA ALA A 232 -0.41 -10.14 3.94
C ALA A 232 -0.72 -10.58 2.49
N THR A 233 -1.83 -10.16 1.86
CA THR A 233 -2.01 -10.33 0.40
C THR A 233 -1.08 -9.45 -0.42
N THR A 234 -0.82 -8.23 0.07
CA THR A 234 0.17 -7.34 -0.54
C THR A 234 1.57 -7.95 -0.42
N LEU A 235 1.94 -8.51 0.73
CA LEU A 235 3.21 -9.19 0.96
C LEU A 235 3.43 -10.34 -0.06
N ASP A 236 2.44 -11.21 -0.22
CA ASP A 236 2.49 -12.34 -1.17
C ASP A 236 2.68 -11.88 -2.61
N THR A 237 1.95 -10.84 -3.01
CA THR A 237 1.98 -10.30 -4.36
C THR A 237 3.30 -9.57 -4.62
N SER A 238 3.77 -8.77 -3.67
CA SER A 238 5.02 -8.00 -3.78
C SER A 238 6.24 -8.91 -3.95
N VAL A 239 6.41 -9.94 -3.11
CA VAL A 239 7.55 -10.87 -3.25
C VAL A 239 7.48 -11.65 -4.56
N ARG A 240 6.27 -11.99 -5.02
CA ARG A 240 6.08 -12.64 -6.33
C ARG A 240 6.46 -11.73 -7.49
N LEU A 241 6.05 -10.47 -7.47
CA LEU A 241 6.41 -9.48 -8.49
C LEU A 241 7.91 -9.18 -8.46
N MET A 242 8.50 -9.02 -7.27
CA MET A 242 9.95 -8.82 -7.12
C MET A 242 10.74 -9.99 -7.71
N ARG A 243 10.27 -11.23 -7.52
CA ARG A 243 10.84 -12.41 -8.20
C ARG A 243 10.75 -12.32 -9.72
N TYR A 244 9.63 -11.85 -10.27
CA TYR A 244 9.50 -11.68 -11.73
C TYR A 244 10.48 -10.62 -12.25
N ILE A 245 10.57 -9.48 -11.58
CA ILE A 245 11.51 -8.40 -11.91
C ILE A 245 12.96 -8.92 -11.89
N ILE A 246 13.37 -9.62 -10.82
CA ILE A 246 14.72 -10.21 -10.72
C ILE A 246 14.97 -11.21 -11.85
N SER A 247 13.98 -12.04 -12.19
CA SER A 247 14.08 -13.02 -13.27
C SER A 247 14.18 -12.36 -14.65
N GLU A 248 13.46 -11.26 -14.86
CA GLU A 248 13.49 -10.47 -16.10
C GLU A 248 14.83 -9.76 -16.27
N ILE A 249 15.35 -9.12 -15.22
CA ILE A 249 16.71 -8.56 -15.18
C ILE A 249 17.74 -9.66 -15.50
N GLY A 250 17.59 -10.84 -14.88
CA GLY A 250 18.45 -11.99 -15.15
C GLY A 250 18.46 -12.43 -16.62
N ARG A 251 17.30 -12.34 -17.29
CA ARG A 251 17.17 -12.67 -18.71
C ARG A 251 17.79 -11.59 -19.60
N GLU A 252 17.52 -10.33 -19.32
CA GLU A 252 17.98 -9.18 -20.10
C GLU A 252 19.52 -9.07 -20.07
N TYR A 253 20.11 -9.17 -18.87
CA TYR A 253 21.55 -9.08 -18.68
C TYR A 253 22.28 -10.43 -18.82
N LYS A 254 21.60 -11.47 -19.33
CA LYS A 254 22.15 -12.83 -19.54
C LYS A 254 22.72 -13.50 -18.27
N ALA A 255 22.27 -13.09 -17.10
CA ALA A 255 22.58 -13.71 -15.81
C ALA A 255 21.59 -14.85 -15.51
N PHE A 256 21.76 -16.00 -16.20
CA PHE A 256 20.83 -17.15 -16.11
C PHE A 256 20.66 -17.77 -14.71
N ALA A 257 21.54 -17.47 -13.75
CA ALA A 257 21.33 -17.87 -12.36
C ALA A 257 20.11 -17.17 -11.75
N LEU A 258 19.90 -15.89 -12.08
CA LEU A 258 18.80 -15.06 -11.57
C LEU A 258 17.44 -15.43 -12.17
N THR A 259 17.40 -16.16 -13.29
CA THR A 259 16.14 -16.63 -13.89
C THR A 259 15.58 -17.86 -13.19
N LYS A 260 16.38 -18.54 -12.35
CA LYS A 260 15.94 -19.71 -11.60
C LYS A 260 14.97 -19.27 -10.50
N LYS A 261 13.78 -19.86 -10.51
CA LYS A 261 12.67 -19.58 -9.58
C LYS A 261 13.13 -19.40 -8.13
N HIS A 262 13.81 -20.38 -7.56
CA HIS A 262 14.22 -20.35 -6.14
C HIS A 262 15.34 -19.35 -5.86
N VAL A 263 16.24 -19.09 -6.81
CA VAL A 263 17.30 -18.09 -6.66
C VAL A 263 16.68 -16.69 -6.61
N ALA A 264 15.81 -16.37 -7.57
CA ALA A 264 15.10 -15.09 -7.58
C ALA A 264 14.22 -14.90 -6.35
N THR A 265 13.51 -15.94 -5.89
CA THR A 265 12.75 -15.86 -4.63
C THR A 265 13.65 -15.60 -3.43
N SER A 266 14.77 -16.32 -3.30
CA SER A 266 15.69 -16.15 -2.17
C SER A 266 16.29 -14.75 -2.14
N ILE A 267 16.59 -14.16 -3.29
CA ILE A 267 17.06 -12.78 -3.37
C ILE A 267 15.96 -11.79 -2.95
N ALA A 268 14.73 -11.98 -3.44
CA ALA A 268 13.60 -11.13 -3.07
C ALA A 268 13.33 -11.16 -1.56
N VAL A 269 13.17 -12.36 -0.99
CA VAL A 269 12.92 -12.55 0.45
C VAL A 269 14.12 -12.10 1.29
N GLY A 270 15.34 -12.40 0.85
CA GLY A 270 16.57 -11.99 1.54
C GLY A 270 16.73 -10.47 1.59
N ALA A 271 16.44 -9.77 0.49
CA ALA A 271 16.47 -8.31 0.45
C ALA A 271 15.38 -7.72 1.36
N SER A 272 14.16 -8.27 1.36
CA SER A 272 13.09 -7.85 2.27
C SER A 272 13.44 -8.10 3.74
N LEU A 273 14.02 -9.26 4.05
CA LEU A 273 14.46 -9.61 5.41
C LEU A 273 15.57 -8.67 5.88
N MET A 274 16.57 -8.41 5.03
CA MET A 274 17.65 -7.48 5.34
C MET A 274 17.09 -6.09 5.67
N LEU A 275 16.15 -5.59 4.86
CA LEU A 275 15.51 -4.30 5.11
C LEU A 275 14.74 -4.30 6.43
N VAL A 276 13.89 -5.29 6.69
CA VAL A 276 13.06 -5.37 7.90
C VAL A 276 13.88 -5.49 9.19
N LEU A 277 15.05 -6.12 9.12
CA LEU A 277 15.96 -6.28 10.26
C LEU A 277 16.84 -5.05 10.54
N LEU A 278 16.88 -4.05 9.64
CA LEU A 278 17.59 -2.80 9.93
C LEU A 278 16.85 -2.05 11.05
N PRO A 279 17.50 -1.78 12.20
CA PRO A 279 16.92 -0.95 13.24
C PRO A 279 16.94 0.51 12.78
N GLN A 280 15.88 1.28 13.07
CA GLN A 280 15.91 2.73 12.84
C GLN A 280 15.53 3.59 14.03
N ASP A 281 14.65 3.11 14.93
CA ASP A 281 14.10 3.93 16.00
C ASP A 281 13.94 3.14 17.32
N GLU A 282 13.35 3.79 18.34
CA GLU A 282 12.88 3.16 19.59
C GLU A 282 11.92 1.98 19.35
N ARG A 283 11.35 1.86 18.14
CA ARG A 283 10.47 0.77 17.71
C ARG A 283 11.15 -0.61 17.64
N GLY A 284 12.49 -0.66 17.61
CA GLY A 284 13.24 -1.91 17.65
C GLY A 284 13.19 -2.76 16.37
N LEU A 285 13.29 -4.08 16.52
CA LEU A 285 13.35 -5.03 15.40
C LEU A 285 12.04 -5.06 14.60
N GLY A 286 12.13 -5.03 13.28
CA GLY A 286 10.97 -5.01 12.37
C GLY A 286 10.61 -3.62 11.84
N ALA A 287 11.23 -2.57 12.39
CA ALA A 287 10.98 -1.19 11.98
C ALA A 287 11.64 -0.81 10.64
N GLY A 288 12.56 -1.60 10.10
CA GLY A 288 13.36 -1.19 8.95
C GLY A 288 12.58 -0.97 7.64
N GLY A 289 11.33 -1.45 7.54
CA GLY A 289 10.43 -1.08 6.45
C GLY A 289 10.03 0.40 6.44
N TYR A 290 9.98 1.04 7.61
CA TYR A 290 9.65 2.46 7.75
C TYR A 290 10.71 3.37 7.14
N ILE A 291 11.95 2.88 7.02
CA ILE A 291 13.08 3.60 6.38
C ILE A 291 12.70 4.06 4.96
N LEU A 292 12.01 3.22 4.19
CA LEU A 292 11.64 3.53 2.80
C LEU A 292 10.19 3.99 2.65
N TRP A 293 9.43 4.04 3.75
CA TRP A 293 8.02 4.41 3.71
C TRP A 293 7.77 5.81 3.13
N PRO A 294 8.58 6.84 3.44
CA PRO A 294 8.40 8.16 2.83
C PRO A 294 8.52 8.17 1.29
N LEU A 295 9.30 7.25 0.71
CA LEU A 295 9.48 7.10 -0.74
C LEU A 295 8.38 6.28 -1.41
N PHE A 296 7.56 5.57 -0.64
CA PHE A 296 6.55 4.66 -1.18
C PHE A 296 5.55 5.42 -2.07
N GLY A 297 5.00 6.52 -1.56
CA GLY A 297 3.98 7.29 -2.26
C GLY A 297 4.47 7.83 -3.60
N THR A 298 5.67 8.42 -3.62
CA THR A 298 6.25 9.04 -4.82
C THR A 298 6.69 7.99 -5.84
N SER A 299 7.28 6.87 -5.40
CA SER A 299 7.61 5.73 -6.27
C SER A 299 6.36 5.12 -6.90
N ASN A 300 5.29 5.00 -6.11
CA ASN A 300 4.02 4.46 -6.60
C ASN A 300 3.37 5.39 -7.64
N GLN A 301 3.40 6.71 -7.41
CA GLN A 301 2.84 7.66 -8.37
C GLN A 301 3.70 7.81 -9.62
N LEU A 302 5.02 7.62 -9.53
CA LEU A 302 5.87 7.56 -10.71
C LEU A 302 5.41 6.46 -11.69
N LEU A 303 5.15 5.27 -11.16
CA LEU A 303 4.68 4.11 -11.91
C LEU A 303 3.25 4.33 -12.45
N ALA A 304 2.39 5.00 -11.70
CA ALA A 304 1.09 5.45 -12.19
C ALA A 304 1.24 6.42 -13.38
N GLY A 305 2.19 7.36 -13.29
CA GLY A 305 2.53 8.31 -14.35
C GLY A 305 2.95 7.63 -15.65
N ILE A 306 3.87 6.65 -15.57
CA ILE A 306 4.27 5.84 -16.75
C ILE A 306 3.07 5.10 -17.33
N THR A 307 2.24 4.51 -16.47
CA THR A 307 1.07 3.75 -16.91
C THR A 307 0.07 4.66 -17.65
N LEU A 308 -0.25 5.82 -17.08
CA LEU A 308 -1.13 6.80 -17.71
C LEU A 308 -0.54 7.37 -19.00
N LEU A 309 0.78 7.55 -19.07
CA LEU A 309 1.46 7.93 -20.31
C LEU A 309 1.25 6.88 -21.40
N LEU A 310 1.49 5.60 -21.10
CA LEU A 310 1.28 4.49 -22.03
C LEU A 310 -0.20 4.40 -22.47
N ILE A 311 -1.15 4.55 -21.55
CA ILE A 311 -2.58 4.57 -21.86
C ILE A 311 -2.92 5.75 -22.77
N THR A 312 -2.37 6.94 -22.50
CA THR A 312 -2.59 8.14 -23.30
C THR A 312 -2.15 7.93 -24.74
N ILE A 313 -0.96 7.38 -24.93
CA ILE A 313 -0.41 7.04 -26.25
C ILE A 313 -1.29 6.02 -26.96
N TRP A 314 -1.70 4.98 -26.24
CA TRP A 314 -2.55 3.94 -26.81
C TRP A 314 -3.90 4.52 -27.27
N VAL A 315 -4.58 5.32 -26.44
CA VAL A 315 -5.85 5.98 -26.79
C VAL A 315 -5.68 6.91 -28.00
N GLN A 316 -4.57 7.66 -28.04
CA GLN A 316 -4.25 8.56 -29.15
C GLN A 316 -4.07 7.82 -30.48
N ARG A 317 -3.35 6.68 -30.47
CA ARG A 317 -3.16 5.84 -31.64
C ARG A 317 -4.43 5.17 -32.15
N GLN A 318 -5.40 4.95 -31.25
CA GLN A 318 -6.75 4.49 -31.62
C GLN A 318 -7.64 5.62 -32.18
N GLY A 319 -7.13 6.84 -32.34
CA GLY A 319 -7.89 7.99 -32.82
C GLY A 319 -8.97 8.46 -31.83
N ARG A 320 -8.86 8.07 -30.54
CA ARG A 320 -9.82 8.43 -29.49
C ARG A 320 -9.32 9.64 -28.70
N ASN A 321 -10.20 10.18 -27.85
CA ASN A 321 -9.88 11.35 -27.04
C ASN A 321 -8.82 11.02 -25.97
N PHE A 322 -7.55 11.30 -26.29
CA PHE A 322 -6.40 11.08 -25.42
C PHE A 322 -6.34 12.07 -24.25
N LEU A 323 -7.15 13.13 -24.24
CA LEU A 323 -7.20 14.09 -23.12
C LEU A 323 -7.71 13.44 -21.83
N VAL A 324 -8.54 12.40 -21.93
CA VAL A 324 -9.12 11.69 -20.78
C VAL A 324 -8.04 11.09 -19.86
N PRO A 325 -7.06 10.32 -20.37
CA PRO A 325 -5.92 9.88 -19.54
C PRO A 325 -4.82 10.94 -19.39
N LEU A 326 -4.68 11.90 -20.31
CA LEU A 326 -3.62 12.92 -20.25
C LEU A 326 -3.79 13.91 -19.09
N ILE A 327 -5.00 14.43 -18.87
CA ILE A 327 -5.27 15.40 -17.79
C ILE A 327 -4.87 14.85 -16.41
N PRO A 328 -5.36 13.66 -15.98
CA PRO A 328 -4.94 13.09 -14.71
C PRO A 328 -3.45 12.75 -14.68
N MET A 329 -2.85 12.34 -15.81
CA MET A 329 -1.41 12.11 -15.89
C MET A 329 -0.60 13.36 -15.57
N VAL A 330 -0.90 14.49 -16.24
CA VAL A 330 -0.19 15.76 -16.03
C VAL A 330 -0.36 16.23 -14.59
N PHE A 331 -1.59 16.19 -14.07
CA PHE A 331 -1.87 16.57 -12.70
C PHE A 331 -1.06 15.73 -11.69
N LEU A 332 -1.08 14.41 -11.84
CA LEU A 332 -0.41 13.47 -10.96
C LEU A 332 1.12 13.63 -11.01
N LEU A 333 1.70 13.83 -12.20
CA LEU A 333 3.13 14.09 -12.36
C LEU A 333 3.53 15.42 -11.71
N VAL A 334 2.73 16.48 -11.85
CA VAL A 334 2.99 17.77 -11.19
C VAL A 334 2.97 17.62 -9.67
N MET A 335 1.96 16.95 -9.11
CA MET A 335 1.88 16.73 -7.66
C MET A 335 3.04 15.86 -7.14
N THR A 336 3.40 14.82 -7.90
CA THR A 336 4.54 13.95 -7.56
C THR A 336 5.86 14.72 -7.55
N MET A 337 6.09 15.56 -8.58
CA MET A 337 7.28 16.39 -8.68
C MET A 337 7.35 17.44 -7.56
N TRP A 338 6.21 18.04 -7.20
CA TRP A 338 6.14 18.98 -6.09
C TRP A 338 6.43 18.28 -4.76
N ALA A 339 5.77 17.16 -4.47
CA ALA A 339 5.99 16.40 -3.24
C ALA A 339 7.46 15.96 -3.10
N MET A 340 8.03 15.38 -4.17
CA MET A 340 9.43 14.94 -4.20
C MET A 340 10.41 16.09 -3.95
N LEU A 341 10.20 17.24 -4.61
CA LEU A 341 11.07 18.41 -4.42
C LEU A 341 10.97 18.96 -3.00
N SER A 342 9.77 18.96 -2.42
CA SER A 342 9.54 19.37 -1.03
C SER A 342 10.29 18.47 -0.06
N GLN A 343 10.13 17.15 -0.17
CA GLN A 343 10.78 16.17 0.71
C GLN A 343 12.32 16.20 0.55
N LEU A 344 12.84 16.22 -0.68
CA LEU A 344 14.28 16.28 -0.94
C LEU A 344 14.95 17.54 -0.38
N ARG A 345 14.26 18.68 -0.41
CA ARG A 345 14.79 19.96 0.03
C ARG A 345 14.63 20.19 1.53
N ASN A 346 13.47 19.85 2.07
CA ASN A 346 13.08 20.27 3.42
C ASN A 346 13.31 19.17 4.46
N GLU A 347 13.25 17.89 4.08
CA GLU A 347 13.35 16.76 5.01
C GLU A 347 14.66 15.99 4.84
N TRP A 348 15.03 15.62 3.60
CA TRP A 348 16.15 14.70 3.35
C TRP A 348 17.44 15.42 2.92
N TRP A 349 17.50 16.74 3.04
CA TRP A 349 18.63 17.50 2.53
C TRP A 349 19.89 17.25 3.36
N ILE A 350 20.85 16.53 2.78
CA ILE A 350 22.09 16.10 3.45
C ILE A 350 23.04 17.24 3.81
N PHE A 351 22.90 18.40 3.17
CA PHE A 351 23.68 19.61 3.47
C PHE A 351 22.92 20.58 4.39
N GLY A 352 21.82 20.13 5.00
CA GLY A 352 21.02 20.90 5.95
C GLY A 352 21.64 20.90 7.35
N GLU A 353 21.19 21.83 8.19
CA GLU A 353 21.72 22.04 9.54
C GLU A 353 21.49 20.84 10.48
N THR A 354 20.50 19.98 10.18
CA THR A 354 20.11 18.81 10.98
C THR A 354 20.75 17.49 10.52
N GLY A 355 21.50 17.47 9.41
CA GLY A 355 22.05 16.25 8.82
C GLY A 355 20.96 15.32 8.28
N GLY A 356 20.52 15.54 7.04
CA GLY A 356 19.43 14.76 6.42
C GLY A 356 19.76 13.28 6.20
N ASP A 357 18.72 12.47 6.01
CA ASP A 357 18.84 11.03 5.72
C ASP A 357 19.47 10.80 4.33
N VAL A 358 20.70 10.29 4.32
CA VAL A 358 21.48 10.04 3.09
C VAL A 358 20.81 9.01 2.19
N LEU A 359 20.20 7.97 2.75
CA LEU A 359 19.57 6.89 1.97
C LEU A 359 18.34 7.44 1.25
N LEU A 360 17.47 8.14 1.97
CA LEU A 360 16.28 8.78 1.42
C LEU A 360 16.64 9.85 0.39
N PHE A 361 17.67 10.65 0.66
CA PHE A 361 18.16 11.65 -0.30
C PHE A 361 18.63 11.03 -1.61
N VAL A 362 19.46 9.98 -1.55
CA VAL A 362 20.03 9.33 -2.75
C VAL A 362 18.93 8.64 -3.55
N LEU A 363 18.11 7.80 -2.91
CA LEU A 363 17.03 7.09 -3.59
C LEU A 363 15.97 8.05 -4.11
N GLY A 364 15.60 9.05 -3.31
CA GLY A 364 14.68 10.10 -3.71
C GLY A 364 15.20 10.90 -4.91
N SER A 365 16.49 11.25 -4.93
CA SER A 365 17.11 11.94 -6.07
C SER A 365 17.04 11.11 -7.35
N ILE A 366 17.28 9.79 -7.25
CA ILE A 366 17.15 8.87 -8.40
C ILE A 366 15.71 8.84 -8.91
N ILE A 367 14.73 8.69 -8.01
CA ILE A 367 13.29 8.70 -8.35
C ILE A 367 12.88 10.02 -9.00
N PHE A 368 13.38 11.14 -8.49
CA PHE A 368 13.14 12.47 -9.04
C PHE A 368 13.70 12.61 -10.46
N VAL A 369 14.92 12.13 -10.71
CA VAL A 369 15.49 12.09 -12.07
C VAL A 369 14.64 11.26 -13.01
N PHE A 370 14.15 10.09 -12.58
CA PHE A 370 13.22 9.30 -13.39
C PHE A 370 11.90 10.03 -13.66
N ALA A 371 11.37 10.77 -12.68
CA ALA A 371 10.15 11.56 -12.84
C ALA A 371 10.33 12.69 -13.88
N VAL A 372 11.47 13.39 -13.85
CA VAL A 372 11.84 14.37 -14.88
C VAL A 372 11.95 13.67 -16.24
N TRP A 373 12.61 12.52 -16.31
CA TRP A 373 12.78 11.79 -17.56
C TRP A 373 11.42 11.39 -18.16
N ILE A 374 10.49 10.87 -17.38
CA ILE A 374 9.13 10.53 -17.87
C ILE A 374 8.40 11.76 -18.40
N CYS A 375 8.52 12.91 -17.74
CA CYS A 375 7.97 14.17 -18.24
C CYS A 375 8.58 14.56 -19.60
N LEU A 376 9.89 14.39 -19.76
CA LEU A 376 10.60 14.68 -21.02
C LEU A 376 10.17 13.71 -22.14
N GLU A 377 10.08 12.41 -21.86
CA GLU A 377 9.61 11.41 -22.83
C GLU A 377 8.18 11.69 -23.27
N ALA A 378 7.29 12.00 -22.31
CA ALA A 378 5.93 12.41 -22.62
C ALA A 378 5.93 13.59 -23.60
N TYR A 379 6.69 14.64 -23.30
CA TYR A 379 6.79 15.82 -24.16
C TYR A 379 7.33 15.53 -25.56
N LEU A 380 8.46 14.81 -25.64
CA LEU A 380 9.10 14.45 -26.91
C LEU A 380 8.17 13.62 -27.79
N LEU A 381 7.42 12.70 -27.18
CA LEU A 381 6.49 11.84 -27.89
C LEU A 381 5.32 12.63 -28.50
N PHE A 382 4.70 13.55 -27.76
CA PHE A 382 3.63 14.40 -28.32
C PHE A 382 4.14 15.31 -29.44
N LYS A 383 5.38 15.80 -29.33
CA LYS A 383 6.02 16.59 -30.39
C LYS A 383 6.20 15.75 -31.67
N ASN A 384 6.69 14.52 -31.54
CA ASN A 384 6.94 13.63 -32.66
C ASN A 384 5.63 13.18 -33.34
N GLU A 385 4.58 12.86 -32.58
CA GLU A 385 3.27 12.53 -33.16
C GLU A 385 2.64 13.72 -33.90
N ARG A 386 2.75 14.93 -33.35
CA ARG A 386 2.28 16.14 -34.03
C ARG A 386 3.02 16.35 -35.36
N GLN A 387 4.32 16.13 -35.37
CA GLN A 387 5.12 16.22 -36.60
C GLN A 387 4.74 15.15 -37.63
N GLN A 388 4.48 13.91 -37.20
CA GLN A 388 4.01 12.85 -38.10
C GLN A 388 2.65 13.17 -38.72
N ARG A 389 1.69 13.68 -37.94
CA ARG A 389 0.38 14.13 -38.46
C ARG A 389 0.53 15.25 -39.49
N LEU A 390 1.30 16.29 -39.18
CA LEU A 390 1.58 17.39 -40.12
C LEU A 390 2.26 16.92 -41.42
N ASN A 391 3.12 15.90 -41.34
CA ASN A 391 3.79 15.34 -42.51
C ASN A 391 2.85 14.46 -43.36
N ASN A 392 1.90 13.76 -42.73
CA ASN A 392 0.88 12.98 -43.45
C ASN A 392 -0.12 13.92 -44.14
N ASP A 393 -0.62 14.95 -43.45
CA ASP A 393 -1.53 15.95 -44.05
C ASP A 393 -0.89 16.64 -45.26
N LYS A 394 0.42 16.91 -45.23
CA LYS A 394 1.18 17.46 -46.37
C LYS A 394 1.35 16.47 -47.53
N ARG A 395 1.38 15.16 -47.27
CA ARG A 395 1.46 14.12 -48.31
C ARG A 395 0.11 13.88 -48.96
N ASP A 396 -0.97 14.00 -48.20
CA ASP A 396 -2.34 13.79 -48.72
C ASP A 396 -2.88 15.03 -49.46
N ALA A 397 -2.26 16.20 -49.26
CA ALA A 397 -2.62 17.47 -49.91
C ALA A 397 -1.83 17.80 -51.20
N GLY A 398 -0.86 16.96 -51.59
CA GLY A 398 -0.06 17.10 -52.82
C GLY A 398 -0.28 15.92 -53.74
#